data_AF-A0A832ZJ04-F1
#
_entry.id   AF-A0A832ZJ04-F1
#
_cell.length_a   1.000
_cell.length_b   1.000
_cell.length_c   1.000
_cell.angle_alpha   90.00
_cell.angle_beta   90.00
_cell.angle_gamma   90.00
#
_symmetry.space_group_name_H-M   'P 1'
#
loop_
_entity.id
_entity.type
_entity.pdbx_description
1 polymer ?
#
loop_
_entity_poly.entity_id
_entity_poly.type
_entity_poly.pdbx_seq_one_letter_code
_entity_poly.pdbx_strand_id
1 'polypeptide(L)' 'MAFSPDGKYLAVVGEGVLTIMDATNGAELLKKEDTDLEGTCSVAFSPDGKYLAVTSESSDVVKLMSIV' A
#
# COMPACT_ATOMS: atom_id res chain seq x y z
N MET A 1 -2.91 6.85 -1.15
CA MET A 1 -2.06 6.39 -2.27
C MET A 1 -0.65 6.91 -2.10
N ALA A 2 0.37 6.18 -2.56
CA ALA A 2 1.77 6.61 -2.51
C ALA A 2 2.56 5.98 -3.67
N PHE A 3 3.55 6.70 -4.21
CA PHE A 3 4.52 6.14 -5.14
C PHE A 3 5.74 5.60 -4.39
N SER A 4 6.35 4.54 -4.91
CA SER A 4 7.67 4.10 -4.44
C SER A 4 8.73 5.17 -4.76
N PRO A 5 9.82 5.26 -3.98
CA PRO A 5 10.88 6.24 -4.23
C PRO A 5 11.56 6.09 -5.59
N ASP A 6 11.61 4.86 -6.13
CA ASP A 6 12.15 4.56 -7.46
C ASP A 6 11.12 4.74 -8.58
N GLY A 7 9.88 5.11 -8.25
CA GLY A 7 8.81 5.39 -9.20
C GLY A 7 8.27 4.17 -9.94
N LYS A 8 8.65 2.94 -9.58
CA LYS A 8 8.18 1.71 -10.25
C LYS A 8 6.83 1.24 -9.76
N TYR A 9 6.48 1.55 -8.52
CA TYR A 9 5.27 1.04 -7.89
C TYR A 9 4.37 2.18 -7.41
N LEU A 10 3.06 1.94 -7.50
CA LEU A 10 2.02 2.77 -6.91
C LEU A 10 1.22 1.90 -5.94
N ALA A 11 1.15 2.32 -4.67
CA ALA A 11 0.29 1.70 -3.67
C ALA A 11 -1.00 2.50 -3.51
N VAL A 12 -2.14 1.80 -3.55
CA VAL A 12 -3.48 2.36 -3.33
C VAL A 12 -4.16 1.54 -2.25
N VAL A 13 -4.73 2.22 -1.24
CA VAL A 13 -5.50 1.57 -0.18
C VAL A 13 -6.86 2.25 -0.08
N GLY A 14 -7.90 1.46 0.13
CA GLY A 14 -9.25 1.94 0.39
C GLY A 14 -10.22 0.78 0.52
N GLU A 15 -11.26 0.97 1.34
CA GLU A 15 -12.38 0.02 1.49
C GLU A 15 -11.94 -1.44 1.76
N GLY A 16 -10.95 -1.63 2.65
CA GLY A 16 -10.46 -2.97 2.99
C GLY A 16 -9.59 -3.62 1.91
N VAL A 17 -9.18 -2.86 0.89
CA VAL A 17 -8.37 -3.36 -0.22
C VAL A 17 -7.09 -2.55 -0.34
N LEU A 18 -5.98 -3.27 -0.45
CA LEU A 18 -4.66 -2.73 -0.80
C LEU A 18 -4.22 -3.28 -2.14
N THR A 19 -3.97 -2.38 -3.08
CA THR A 19 -3.51 -2.69 -4.43
C THR A 19 -2.13 -2.10 -4.66
N ILE A 20 -1.22 -2.91 -5.21
CA ILE A 20 0.07 -2.46 -5.73
C ILE A 20 0.01 -2.55 -7.26
N MET A 21 0.35 -1.44 -7.90
CA MET A 21 0.35 -1.31 -9.35
C MET A 21 1.76 -1.02 -9.85
N ASP A 22 2.05 -1.47 -11.07
CA ASP A 22 3.17 -0.98 -11.86
C ASP A 22 2.85 0.45 -12.30
N ALA A 23 3.65 1.41 -11.86
CA ALA A 23 3.41 2.82 -12.13
C ALA A 23 3.69 3.22 -13.60
N THR A 24 4.39 2.38 -14.36
CA THR A 24 4.78 2.67 -15.76
C THR A 24 3.68 2.32 -16.75
N ASN A 25 2.91 1.27 -16.47
CA ASN A 25 1.90 0.73 -17.39
C ASN A 25 0.51 0.57 -16.75
N GLY A 26 0.39 0.80 -15.44
CA GLY A 26 -0.87 0.70 -14.71
C GLY A 26 -1.33 -0.74 -14.43
N ALA A 27 -0.49 -1.74 -14.66
CA ALA A 27 -0.83 -3.14 -14.38
C ALA A 27 -0.97 -3.36 -12.87
N GLU A 28 -2.04 -4.04 -12.46
CA GLU A 28 -2.17 -4.54 -11.09
C GLU A 28 -1.16 -5.68 -10.89
N LEU A 29 -0.25 -5.50 -9.93
CA LEU A 29 0.76 -6.49 -9.56
C LEU A 29 0.33 -7.33 -8.38
N LEU A 30 -0.39 -6.71 -7.43
CA LEU A 30 -0.89 -7.36 -6.24
C LEU A 30 -2.18 -6.69 -5.78
N LYS A 31 -3.14 -7.49 -5.37
CA LYS A 31 -4.34 -7.06 -4.68
C LYS A 31 -4.51 -7.91 -3.43
N LYS A 32 -4.69 -7.24 -2.29
CA LYS A 32 -4.88 -7.88 -0.99
C LYS A 32 -6.10 -7.28 -0.32
N GLU A 33 -7.03 -8.16 0.03
CA GLU A 33 -8.20 -7.82 0.84
C GLU A 33 -7.86 -8.06 2.31
N ASP A 34 -8.16 -7.10 3.15
CA ASP A 34 -7.78 -7.05 4.56
C ASP A 34 -8.78 -6.18 5.31
N THR A 35 -9.63 -6.81 6.12
CA THR A 35 -10.70 -6.12 6.87
C THR A 35 -10.15 -5.09 7.86
N ASP A 36 -8.90 -5.23 8.29
CA ASP A 36 -8.23 -4.26 9.17
C ASP A 36 -7.96 -2.91 8.45
N LEU A 37 -8.10 -2.89 7.12
CA LEU A 37 -7.97 -1.71 6.25
C LEU A 37 -9.32 -1.11 5.83
N GLU A 38 -10.41 -1.45 6.52
CA GLU A 38 -11.69 -0.76 6.32
C GLU A 38 -11.65 0.67 6.90
N GLY A 39 -12.28 1.62 6.19
CA GLY A 39 -12.34 3.02 6.60
C GLY A 39 -11.19 3.88 6.08
N THR A 40 -10.92 5.00 6.76
CA THR A 40 -9.87 5.95 6.37
C THR A 40 -8.49 5.31 6.55
N CYS A 41 -7.78 5.13 5.44
CA CYS A 41 -6.45 4.51 5.44
C CYS A 41 -5.38 5.44 4.85
N SER A 42 -4.14 5.25 5.30
CA SER A 42 -2.96 5.92 4.76
C SER A 42 -1.86 4.92 4.42
N VAL A 43 -1.01 5.27 3.45
CA VAL A 43 0.10 4.44 2.97
C VAL A 43 1.35 5.26 2.75
N ALA A 44 2.51 4.69 3.06
CA ALA A 44 3.81 5.29 2.79
C ALA A 44 4.87 4.23 2.48
N PHE A 45 5.65 4.45 1.41
CA PHE A 45 6.83 3.62 1.13
C PHE A 45 7.99 4.04 2.02
N SER A 46 8.82 3.08 2.42
CA SER A 46 10.12 3.37 3.01
C SER A 46 11.04 4.06 2.00
N PRO A 47 11.98 4.92 2.45
CA PRO A 47 12.91 5.61 1.55
C PRO A 47 13.79 4.66 0.71
N ASP A 48 14.02 3.45 1.20
CA ASP A 48 14.75 2.39 0.48
C ASP A 48 13.88 1.55 -0.46
N GLY A 49 12.56 1.81 -0.50
CA GLY A 49 11.59 1.15 -1.37
C GLY A 49 11.24 -0.29 -1.00
N LYS A 50 11.79 -0.83 0.09
CA LYS A 50 11.61 -2.25 0.46
C LYS A 50 10.35 -2.53 1.24
N TYR A 51 9.80 -1.51 1.90
CA TYR A 51 8.68 -1.64 2.81
C TYR A 51 7.55 -0.69 2.44
N LEU A 52 6.33 -1.14 2.68
CA LEU A 52 5.14 -0.31 2.70
C LEU A 52 4.55 -0.31 4.11
N ALA A 53 4.38 0.88 4.69
CA ALA A 53 3.59 1.09 5.88
C ALA A 53 2.14 1.38 5.49
N VAL A 54 1.20 0.72 6.15
CA VAL A 54 -0.24 0.92 5.98
C VAL A 54 -0.85 1.17 7.36
N THR A 55 -1.68 2.20 7.46
CA THR A 55 -2.40 2.55 8.69
C THR A 55 -3.88 2.70 8.41
N SER A 56 -4.72 2.30 9.35
CA SER A 56 -6.17 2.55 9.34
C SER A 56 -6.56 3.35 10.58
N GLU A 57 -7.57 4.21 10.48
CA GLU A 57 -8.16 4.87 11.66
C GLU A 57 -9.06 3.92 12.47
N SER A 58 -9.54 2.83 11.84
CA SER A 58 -10.44 1.86 12.49
C SER A 58 -9.69 0.78 13.28
N SER A 59 -8.39 0.63 13.04
CA SER A 59 -7.54 -0.34 13.74
C SER A 59 -6.25 0.32 14.22
N ASP A 60 -5.83 0.04 15.46
CA ASP A 60 -4.54 0.52 16.01
C ASP A 60 -3.32 -0.18 15.35
N VAL A 61 -3.53 -0.90 14.24
CA VAL A 61 -2.53 -1.76 13.61
C VAL A 61 -1.82 -0.99 12.49
N VAL A 62 -0.51 -0.80 12.66
CA VAL A 62 0.38 -0.42 11.56
C VAL A 62 0.91 -1.70 10.91
N LYS A 63 0.56 -1.94 9.66
CA LYS A 63 1.02 -3.12 8.91
C LYS A 63 2.24 -2.74 8.08
N LEU A 64 3.35 -3.46 8.31
CA LEU A 64 4.55 -3.36 7.49
C LEU A 64 4.57 -4.54 6.51
N MET A 65 4.66 -4.26 5.22
CA MET A 65 4.73 -5.30 4.19
C MET A 65 6.05 -5.24 3.45
N SER A 66 6.65 -6.41 3.22
CA SER A 66 7.78 -6.56 2.28
C SER A 66 7.24 -6.47 0.86
N ILE A 67 7.90 -5.69 0.02
CA ILE A 67 7.60 -5.56 -1.42
C ILE A 67 8.68 -6.25 -2.27
N VAL A 68 9.65 -6.90 -1.61
CA VAL A 68 10.68 -7.80 -2.18
C VAL A 68 10.43 -9.24 -1.80
#